data_AF-A0A914CIF3-F1
#
_entry.id   AF-A0A914CIF3-F1
#
_cell.length_a   1.000
_cell.length_b   1.000
_cell.length_c   1.000
_cell.angle_alpha   90.00
_cell.angle_beta   90.00
_cell.angle_gamma   90.00
#
_symmetry.space_group_name_H-M   'P 1'
#
loop_
_entity.id
_entity.type
_entity.pdbx_description
1 polymer ?
#
loop_
_entity_poly.entity_id
_entity_poly.type
_entity_poly.pdbx_seq_one_letter_code
_entity_poly.pdbx_strand_id
1 'polypeptide(L)'
;MIGRALDLAFRTEQFGALDLIAKDLDENSDPRVLERAAQFFSNNQQDRMAVQLLAYAKKYSEAVELCRSKNVIINEELAEVISPPKGDKASSVQRTKLLEEIARCCLQQGNYHFAAKKFTQAGNKLEAMRALLKSGDTPKIILYANTARNKDIYRLVGNYLQSLNWKEDVNLMRQIEAFYMKADALESLSAFYASCAQVEIDDYRDYEKGLAAYSEALRCISKKLDKENGLDGRSVDKMEELKETIDKIKRFIAAKQIYETDPGECMQKLQAMVEEPDMDESVRLGDIHSIIILHNVKRANFKKAWSIIEQCENRRPKVDMRQYLSRQILDQICDEVGVLRITRPMSVEEDFGDEENGVDYSHAMQRRINKVDMDDED
;
A
#
# COMPACT_ATOMS: atom_id res chain seq x y z
N MET A 1 -13.20 -44.61 41.17
CA MET A 1 -13.79 -43.83 42.30
C MET A 1 -14.24 -42.44 41.86
N ILE A 2 -13.48 -41.74 41.02
CA ILE A 2 -13.78 -40.37 40.52
C ILE A 2 -15.16 -40.26 39.87
N GLY A 3 -15.56 -41.17 38.97
CA GLY A 3 -16.88 -41.10 38.32
C GLY A 3 -18.08 -41.14 39.27
N ARG A 4 -18.02 -41.88 40.39
CA ARG A 4 -19.09 -41.93 41.40
C ARG A 4 -19.12 -40.68 42.28
N ALA A 5 -17.95 -40.12 42.60
CA ALA A 5 -17.84 -38.86 43.33
C ALA A 5 -18.36 -37.69 42.48
N LEU A 6 -18.05 -37.69 41.18
CA LEU A 6 -18.55 -36.70 40.23
C LEU A 6 -20.07 -36.82 40.04
N ASP A 7 -20.60 -38.05 39.89
CA ASP A 7 -22.05 -38.28 39.79
C ASP A 7 -22.81 -37.84 41.06
N LEU A 8 -22.24 -38.04 42.25
CA LEU A 8 -22.82 -37.55 43.49
C LEU A 8 -22.75 -36.03 43.56
N ALA A 9 -21.61 -35.43 43.22
CA ALA A 9 -21.40 -33.99 43.25
C ALA A 9 -22.29 -33.25 42.23
N PHE A 10 -22.54 -33.83 41.06
CA PHE A 10 -23.52 -33.33 40.09
C PHE A 10 -24.94 -33.37 40.63
N ARG A 11 -25.34 -34.46 41.29
CA ARG A 11 -26.70 -34.60 41.85
C ARG A 11 -26.97 -33.66 43.01
N THR A 12 -25.93 -33.27 43.74
CA THR A 12 -26.04 -32.41 44.93
C THR A 12 -25.60 -30.97 44.68
N GLU A 13 -25.31 -30.59 43.43
CA GLU A 13 -24.86 -29.25 43.02
C GLU A 13 -23.70 -28.71 43.89
N GLN A 14 -22.76 -29.58 44.29
CA GLN A 14 -21.63 -29.16 45.12
C GLN A 14 -20.51 -28.55 44.28
N PHE A 15 -20.67 -27.27 43.91
CA PHE A 15 -19.76 -26.52 43.05
C PHE A 15 -18.29 -26.59 43.49
N GLY A 16 -18.00 -26.43 44.78
CA GLY A 16 -16.63 -26.49 45.29
C GLY A 16 -15.97 -27.87 45.17
N ALA A 17 -16.75 -28.95 45.29
CA ALA A 17 -16.25 -30.31 45.08
C ALA A 17 -16.06 -30.61 43.59
N LEU A 18 -16.94 -30.09 42.73
CA LEU A 18 -16.83 -30.24 41.27
C LEU A 18 -15.64 -29.49 40.69
N ASP A 19 -15.35 -28.27 41.17
CA ASP A 19 -14.15 -27.51 40.76
C ASP A 19 -12.85 -28.23 41.14
N LEU A 20 -12.82 -28.91 42.30
CA LEU A 20 -11.66 -29.70 42.72
C LEU A 20 -11.50 -30.95 41.88
N ILE A 21 -12.60 -31.70 41.65
CA ILE A 21 -12.55 -32.92 40.85
C ILE A 21 -12.21 -32.61 39.38
N ALA A 22 -12.69 -31.49 38.84
CA ALA A 22 -12.40 -31.10 37.46
C ALA A 22 -10.94 -30.74 37.21
N LYS A 23 -10.22 -30.26 38.22
CA LYS A 23 -8.76 -30.04 38.13
C LYS A 23 -7.97 -31.34 38.01
N ASP A 24 -8.53 -32.45 38.47
CA ASP A 24 -7.94 -33.78 38.38
C ASP A 24 -8.36 -34.52 37.09
N LEU A 25 -9.23 -33.93 36.26
CA LEU A 25 -9.63 -34.50 34.97
C LEU A 25 -8.61 -34.15 33.87
N ASP A 26 -8.19 -35.17 33.15
CA ASP A 26 -7.18 -35.10 32.09
C ASP A 26 -7.59 -35.89 30.84
N GLU A 27 -6.71 -35.95 29.84
CA GLU A 27 -6.90 -36.70 28.59
C GLU A 27 -7.05 -38.22 28.77
N ASN A 28 -6.69 -38.76 29.95
CA ASN A 28 -6.79 -40.19 30.27
C ASN A 28 -8.10 -40.54 30.99
N SER A 29 -8.89 -39.55 31.35
CA SER A 29 -10.16 -39.71 32.06
C SER A 29 -11.25 -40.29 31.14
N ASP A 30 -12.30 -40.89 31.73
CA ASP A 30 -13.39 -41.51 30.97
C ASP A 30 -14.12 -40.45 30.10
N PRO A 31 -14.22 -40.63 28.77
CA PRO A 31 -14.88 -39.67 27.88
C PRO A 31 -16.30 -39.29 28.29
N ARG A 32 -17.08 -40.23 28.84
CA ARG A 32 -18.47 -39.94 29.28
C ARG A 32 -18.50 -39.04 30.52
N VAL A 33 -17.47 -39.12 31.35
CA VAL A 33 -17.30 -38.30 32.55
C VAL A 33 -16.89 -36.89 32.13
N LEU A 34 -15.95 -36.80 31.20
CA LEU A 34 -15.49 -35.53 30.61
C LEU A 34 -16.62 -34.77 29.90
N GLU A 35 -17.46 -35.44 29.11
CA GLU A 35 -18.62 -34.83 28.43
C GLU A 35 -19.65 -34.26 29.43
N ARG A 36 -19.98 -35.02 30.49
CA ARG A 36 -20.90 -34.54 31.55
C ARG A 36 -20.31 -33.35 32.29
N ALA A 37 -19.02 -33.40 32.61
CA ALA A 37 -18.32 -32.29 33.23
C ALA A 37 -18.34 -31.05 32.32
N ALA A 38 -18.06 -31.21 31.03
CA ALA A 38 -18.12 -30.10 30.08
C ALA A 38 -19.52 -29.46 30.03
N GLN A 39 -20.59 -30.25 29.96
CA GLN A 39 -21.96 -29.73 29.97
C GLN A 39 -22.26 -28.95 31.25
N PHE A 40 -21.83 -29.48 32.40
CA PHE A 40 -21.99 -28.80 33.69
C PHE A 40 -21.25 -27.46 33.71
N PHE A 41 -19.98 -27.43 33.32
CA PHE A 41 -19.20 -26.18 33.30
C PHE A 41 -19.76 -25.17 32.30
N SER A 42 -20.25 -25.62 31.15
CA SER A 42 -20.90 -24.75 30.16
C SER A 42 -22.20 -24.14 30.70
N ASN A 43 -23.03 -24.93 31.39
CA ASN A 43 -24.26 -24.43 32.03
C ASN A 43 -23.97 -23.39 33.12
N ASN A 44 -22.80 -23.48 33.76
CA ASN A 44 -22.36 -22.59 34.83
C ASN A 44 -21.46 -21.44 34.34
N GLN A 45 -21.49 -21.12 33.04
CA GLN A 45 -20.71 -20.02 32.44
C GLN A 45 -19.17 -20.18 32.56
N GLN A 46 -18.69 -21.37 32.91
CA GLN A 46 -17.27 -21.72 32.88
C GLN A 46 -16.90 -22.32 31.52
N ASP A 47 -17.17 -21.58 30.43
CA ASP A 47 -17.09 -22.10 29.07
C ASP A 47 -15.67 -22.51 28.65
N ARG A 48 -14.62 -21.84 29.17
CA ARG A 48 -13.22 -22.22 28.89
C ARG A 48 -12.90 -23.63 29.40
N MET A 49 -13.35 -23.97 30.61
CA MET A 49 -13.15 -25.29 31.19
C MET A 49 -13.97 -26.34 30.42
N ALA A 50 -15.20 -25.99 30.02
CA ALA A 50 -16.03 -26.85 29.20
C ALA A 50 -15.37 -27.19 27.84
N VAL A 51 -14.81 -26.21 27.14
CA VAL A 51 -14.06 -26.43 25.90
C VAL A 51 -12.87 -27.37 26.12
N GLN A 52 -12.09 -27.15 27.18
CA GLN A 52 -10.93 -27.98 27.51
C GLN A 52 -11.33 -29.44 27.78
N LEU A 53 -12.40 -29.67 28.55
CA LEU A 53 -12.90 -31.01 28.85
C LEU A 53 -13.47 -31.71 27.60
N LEU A 54 -14.14 -30.98 26.71
CA LEU A 54 -14.57 -31.53 25.41
C LEU A 54 -13.37 -31.94 24.54
N ALA A 55 -12.29 -31.17 24.56
CA ALA A 55 -11.06 -31.51 23.85
C ALA A 55 -10.41 -32.78 24.43
N TYR A 56 -10.34 -32.91 25.76
CA TYR A 56 -9.87 -34.13 26.44
C TYR A 56 -10.74 -35.35 26.09
N ALA A 57 -12.05 -35.16 25.95
CA ALA A 57 -12.99 -36.19 25.47
C ALA A 57 -12.84 -36.50 23.96
N LYS A 58 -11.91 -35.84 23.25
CA LYS A 58 -11.72 -35.91 21.79
C LYS A 58 -12.93 -35.42 20.98
N LYS A 59 -13.82 -34.65 21.60
CA LYS A 59 -15.00 -33.99 20.99
C LYS A 59 -14.63 -32.62 20.41
N TYR A 60 -13.59 -32.59 19.58
CA TYR A 60 -13.02 -31.32 19.12
C TYR A 60 -14.00 -30.45 18.32
N SER A 61 -14.85 -31.05 17.48
CA SER A 61 -15.85 -30.28 16.72
C SER A 61 -16.84 -29.56 17.65
N GLU A 62 -17.27 -30.24 18.72
CA GLU A 62 -18.16 -29.65 19.72
C GLU A 62 -17.44 -28.55 20.52
N ALA A 63 -16.16 -28.78 20.85
CA ALA A 63 -15.32 -27.78 21.53
C ALA A 63 -15.16 -26.49 20.71
N VAL A 64 -14.92 -26.61 19.40
CA VAL A 64 -14.77 -25.44 18.49
C VAL A 64 -16.09 -24.71 18.30
N GLU A 65 -17.21 -25.42 18.20
CA GLU A 65 -18.53 -24.79 18.11
C GLU A 65 -18.91 -24.10 19.43
N LEU A 66 -18.49 -24.65 20.59
CA LEU A 66 -18.65 -24.00 21.88
C LEU A 66 -17.83 -22.70 21.95
N CYS A 67 -16.58 -22.70 21.45
CA CYS A 67 -15.78 -21.46 21.35
C CYS A 67 -16.50 -20.38 20.52
N ARG A 68 -17.12 -20.78 19.40
CA ARG A 68 -17.83 -19.86 18.51
C ARG A 68 -19.11 -19.33 19.14
N SER A 69 -19.96 -20.22 19.67
CA SER A 69 -21.28 -19.85 20.21
C SER A 69 -21.22 -19.06 21.50
N LYS A 70 -20.21 -19.30 22.34
CA LYS A 70 -20.01 -18.62 23.63
C LYS A 70 -18.93 -17.55 23.61
N ASN A 71 -18.34 -17.26 22.44
CA ASN A 71 -17.24 -16.32 22.27
C ASN A 71 -16.04 -16.60 23.22
N VAL A 72 -15.69 -17.87 23.42
CA VAL A 72 -14.52 -18.24 24.23
C VAL A 72 -13.25 -17.86 23.46
N ILE A 73 -12.44 -16.99 24.06
CA ILE A 73 -11.18 -16.53 23.45
C ILE A 73 -10.22 -17.71 23.30
N ILE A 74 -9.75 -17.94 22.07
CA ILE A 74 -8.79 -18.97 21.73
C ILE A 74 -7.37 -18.39 21.90
N ASN A 75 -6.78 -18.64 23.07
CA ASN A 75 -5.37 -18.36 23.34
C ASN A 75 -4.46 -19.51 22.87
N GLU A 76 -3.14 -19.37 23.02
CA GLU A 76 -2.18 -20.38 22.53
C GLU A 76 -2.40 -21.77 23.12
N GLU A 77 -2.55 -21.85 24.44
CA GLU A 77 -2.79 -23.10 25.16
C GLU A 77 -4.06 -23.79 24.66
N LEU A 78 -5.17 -23.06 24.62
CA LEU A 78 -6.46 -23.61 24.21
C LEU A 78 -6.43 -24.01 22.73
N ALA A 79 -5.76 -23.24 21.86
CA ALA A 79 -5.63 -23.54 20.45
C ALA A 79 -4.88 -24.86 20.19
N GLU A 80 -3.87 -25.19 21.00
CA GLU A 80 -3.16 -26.47 20.91
C GLU A 80 -4.00 -27.60 21.50
N VAL A 81 -4.70 -27.39 22.63
CA VAL A 81 -5.58 -28.39 23.24
C VAL A 81 -6.75 -28.78 22.33
N ILE A 82 -7.42 -27.81 21.70
CA ILE A 82 -8.56 -28.08 20.80
C ILE A 82 -8.10 -28.52 19.40
N SER A 83 -6.80 -28.51 19.12
CA SER A 83 -6.27 -29.06 17.88
C SER A 83 -6.14 -30.56 18.04
N PRO A 84 -6.72 -31.38 17.15
CA PRO A 84 -6.52 -32.82 17.20
C PRO A 84 -5.02 -33.13 17.04
N PRO A 85 -4.54 -34.34 17.41
CA PRO A 85 -3.18 -34.79 17.09
C PRO A 85 -3.05 -35.24 15.63
N LYS A 86 -1.82 -35.36 15.12
CA LYS A 86 -1.58 -35.89 13.76
C LYS A 86 -1.85 -37.40 13.78
N GLY A 87 -2.84 -37.87 13.02
CA GLY A 87 -3.23 -39.28 12.91
C GLY A 87 -3.09 -39.83 11.48
N ASP A 88 -3.70 -41.00 11.21
CA ASP A 88 -3.68 -41.66 9.89
C ASP A 88 -4.31 -40.83 8.77
N LYS A 89 -4.00 -41.18 7.50
CA LYS A 89 -4.40 -40.42 6.30
C LYS A 89 -5.90 -40.10 6.23
N ALA A 90 -6.78 -41.00 6.67
CA ALA A 90 -8.24 -40.78 6.68
C ALA A 90 -8.67 -39.70 7.71
N SER A 91 -7.98 -39.61 8.85
CA SER A 91 -8.18 -38.56 9.86
C SER A 91 -7.69 -37.18 9.38
N SER A 92 -6.89 -37.13 8.31
CA SER A 92 -6.27 -35.90 7.79
C SER A 92 -7.28 -34.89 7.27
N VAL A 93 -8.32 -35.33 6.55
CA VAL A 93 -9.32 -34.40 5.96
C VAL A 93 -10.18 -33.76 7.05
N GLN A 94 -10.65 -34.56 8.01
CA GLN A 94 -11.43 -34.06 9.15
C GLN A 94 -10.58 -33.13 10.03
N ARG A 95 -9.32 -33.50 10.27
CA ARG A 95 -8.34 -32.63 10.94
C ARG A 95 -8.17 -31.29 10.22
N THR A 96 -7.98 -31.29 8.90
CA THR A 96 -7.82 -30.07 8.11
C THR A 96 -9.03 -29.16 8.26
N LYS A 97 -10.25 -29.68 8.10
CA LYS A 97 -11.48 -28.90 8.27
C LYS A 97 -11.57 -28.26 9.66
N LEU A 98 -11.27 -29.03 10.69
CA LEU A 98 -11.33 -28.55 12.07
C LEU A 98 -10.25 -27.48 12.34
N LEU A 99 -9.04 -27.63 11.82
CA LEU A 99 -7.99 -26.60 11.91
C LEU A 99 -8.41 -25.30 11.20
N GLU A 100 -9.09 -25.39 10.06
CA GLU A 100 -9.65 -24.21 9.39
C GLU A 100 -10.78 -23.56 10.20
N GLU A 101 -11.63 -24.34 10.88
CA GLU A 101 -12.68 -23.80 11.76
C GLU A 101 -12.10 -23.06 12.97
N ILE A 102 -11.07 -23.64 13.60
CA ILE A 102 -10.31 -22.98 14.67
C ILE A 102 -9.71 -21.68 14.14
N ALA A 103 -9.06 -21.71 12.98
CA ALA A 103 -8.44 -20.54 12.37
C ALA A 103 -9.45 -19.42 12.08
N ARG A 104 -10.65 -19.77 11.57
CA ARG A 104 -11.74 -18.82 11.34
C ARG A 104 -12.24 -18.20 12.65
N CYS A 105 -12.34 -18.98 13.72
CA CYS A 105 -12.69 -18.45 15.04
C CYS A 105 -11.63 -17.46 15.53
N CYS A 106 -10.34 -17.80 15.41
CA CYS A 106 -9.25 -16.87 15.72
C CYS A 106 -9.31 -15.59 14.88
N LEU A 107 -9.65 -15.67 13.58
CA LEU A 107 -9.83 -14.48 12.73
C LEU A 107 -10.95 -13.56 13.25
N GLN A 108 -12.09 -14.14 13.64
CA GLN A 108 -13.22 -13.37 14.18
C GLN A 108 -12.87 -12.67 15.50
N GLN A 109 -11.99 -13.28 16.29
CA GLN A 109 -11.50 -12.74 17.55
C GLN A 109 -10.35 -11.72 17.38
N GLY A 110 -9.94 -11.41 16.13
CA GLY A 110 -8.79 -10.54 15.86
C GLY A 110 -7.43 -11.19 16.11
N ASN A 111 -7.40 -12.49 16.39
CA ASN A 111 -6.17 -13.21 16.72
C ASN A 111 -5.46 -13.74 15.45
N TYR A 112 -4.96 -12.81 14.64
CA TYR A 112 -4.51 -13.06 13.27
C TYR A 112 -3.29 -13.98 13.15
N HIS A 113 -2.30 -13.88 14.04
CA HIS A 113 -1.12 -14.75 13.98
C HIS A 113 -1.45 -16.23 14.24
N PHE A 114 -2.38 -16.48 15.17
CA PHE A 114 -2.80 -17.85 15.46
C PHE A 114 -3.69 -18.40 14.35
N ALA A 115 -4.58 -17.57 13.79
CA ALA A 115 -5.31 -17.93 12.58
C ALA A 115 -4.35 -18.35 11.46
N ALA A 116 -3.29 -17.57 11.21
CA ALA A 116 -2.28 -17.89 10.22
C ALA A 116 -1.59 -19.24 10.52
N LYS A 117 -1.13 -19.46 11.76
CA LYS A 117 -0.51 -20.73 12.21
C LYS A 117 -1.42 -21.92 11.92
N LYS A 118 -2.71 -21.84 12.28
CA LYS A 118 -3.66 -22.94 12.10
C LYS A 118 -4.02 -23.16 10.61
N PHE A 119 -4.19 -22.11 9.81
CA PHE A 119 -4.33 -22.24 8.36
C PHE A 119 -3.09 -22.87 7.70
N THR A 120 -1.88 -22.51 8.13
CA THR A 120 -0.63 -23.15 7.65
C THR A 120 -0.60 -24.63 8.01
N GLN A 121 -0.98 -25.00 9.25
CA GLN A 121 -1.08 -26.41 9.68
C GLN A 121 -2.15 -27.19 8.89
N ALA A 122 -3.22 -26.53 8.47
CA ALA A 122 -4.26 -27.09 7.60
C ALA A 122 -3.80 -27.23 6.13
N GLY A 123 -2.65 -26.65 5.78
CA GLY A 123 -2.15 -26.59 4.40
C GLY A 123 -2.74 -25.45 3.57
N ASN A 124 -3.62 -24.63 4.15
CA ASN A 124 -4.27 -23.52 3.48
C ASN A 124 -3.40 -22.26 3.52
N LYS A 125 -2.38 -22.24 2.66
CA LYS A 125 -1.36 -21.17 2.65
C LYS A 125 -1.94 -19.79 2.33
N LEU A 126 -2.97 -19.72 1.49
CA LEU A 126 -3.58 -18.45 1.06
C LEU A 126 -4.33 -17.78 2.21
N GLU A 127 -5.19 -18.53 2.91
CA GLU A 127 -5.91 -17.99 4.07
C GLU A 127 -4.96 -17.64 5.21
N ALA A 128 -3.87 -18.41 5.38
CA ALA A 128 -2.81 -18.04 6.32
C ALA A 128 -2.18 -16.68 5.97
N MET A 129 -1.88 -16.44 4.68
CA MET A 129 -1.37 -15.13 4.25
C MET A 129 -2.40 -14.03 4.48
N ARG A 130 -3.68 -14.23 4.13
CA ARG A 130 -4.74 -13.25 4.38
C ARG A 130 -4.85 -12.88 5.86
N ALA A 131 -4.72 -13.86 6.76
CA ALA A 131 -4.67 -13.63 8.19
C ALA A 131 -3.46 -12.75 8.57
N LEU A 132 -2.26 -13.07 8.07
CA LEU A 132 -1.06 -12.27 8.32
C LEU A 132 -1.19 -10.83 7.79
N LEU A 133 -1.77 -10.62 6.61
CA LEU A 133 -1.99 -9.28 6.06
C LEU A 133 -2.88 -8.43 6.97
N LYS A 134 -3.91 -9.03 7.59
CA LYS A 134 -4.74 -8.33 8.59
C LYS A 134 -4.00 -7.97 9.87
N SER A 135 -2.92 -8.69 10.20
CA SER A 135 -2.11 -8.39 11.39
C SER A 135 -1.21 -7.16 11.22
N GLY A 136 -0.92 -6.75 9.98
CA GLY A 136 0.01 -5.65 9.69
C GLY A 136 1.49 -5.95 10.02
N ASP A 137 1.82 -7.17 10.47
CA ASP A 137 3.20 -7.56 10.81
C ASP A 137 4.00 -7.83 9.52
N THR A 138 4.51 -6.75 8.93
CA THR A 138 5.27 -6.76 7.69
C THR A 138 6.44 -7.74 7.70
N PRO A 139 7.29 -7.80 8.75
CA PRO A 139 8.35 -8.81 8.83
C PRO A 139 7.86 -10.26 8.73
N LYS A 140 6.78 -10.63 9.45
CA LYS A 140 6.22 -11.99 9.36
C LYS A 140 5.56 -12.25 8.01
N ILE A 141 4.91 -11.26 7.42
CA ILE A 141 4.31 -11.36 6.07
C ILE A 141 5.41 -11.70 5.04
N ILE A 142 6.50 -10.94 5.02
CA ILE A 142 7.63 -11.14 4.10
C ILE A 142 8.28 -12.51 4.33
N LEU A 143 8.52 -12.89 5.58
CA LEU A 143 9.09 -14.19 5.94
C LEU A 143 8.20 -15.33 5.43
N TYR A 144 6.91 -15.29 5.74
CA TYR A 144 5.96 -16.33 5.36
C TYR A 144 5.83 -16.46 3.84
N ALA A 145 5.81 -15.34 3.11
CA ALA A 145 5.75 -15.36 1.65
C ALA A 145 6.94 -16.11 1.03
N ASN A 146 8.16 -15.80 1.49
CA ASN A 146 9.39 -16.45 1.01
C ASN A 146 9.45 -17.94 1.35
N THR A 147 8.88 -18.35 2.49
CA THR A 147 8.74 -19.78 2.85
C THR A 147 7.65 -20.47 2.04
N ALA A 148 6.51 -19.82 1.79
CA ALA A 148 5.36 -20.43 1.15
C ALA A 148 5.59 -20.72 -0.35
N ARG A 149 6.42 -19.90 -1.02
CA ARG A 149 6.82 -20.01 -2.44
C ARG A 149 5.63 -20.19 -3.39
N ASN A 150 4.67 -19.29 -3.31
CA ASN A 150 3.43 -19.34 -4.10
C ASN A 150 3.19 -17.99 -4.80
N LYS A 151 2.86 -18.02 -6.10
CA LYS A 151 2.69 -16.82 -6.93
C LYS A 151 1.57 -15.90 -6.44
N ASP A 152 0.42 -16.45 -6.07
CA ASP A 152 -0.70 -15.67 -5.54
C ASP A 152 -0.35 -15.00 -4.21
N ILE A 153 0.39 -15.69 -3.34
CA ILE A 153 0.90 -15.13 -2.10
C ILE A 153 1.85 -13.97 -2.38
N TYR A 154 2.79 -14.13 -3.31
CA TYR A 154 3.70 -13.04 -3.68
C TYR A 154 2.95 -11.82 -4.22
N ARG A 155 1.91 -12.03 -5.05
CA ARG A 155 1.07 -10.94 -5.56
C ARG A 155 0.32 -10.22 -4.42
N LEU A 156 -0.25 -10.96 -3.47
CA LEU A 156 -0.93 -10.39 -2.30
C LEU A 156 0.02 -9.55 -1.45
N VAL A 157 1.26 -10.03 -1.23
CA VAL A 157 2.26 -9.28 -0.48
C VAL A 157 2.70 -8.03 -1.22
N GLY A 158 2.98 -8.11 -2.52
CA GLY A 158 3.28 -6.92 -3.33
C GLY A 158 2.20 -5.85 -3.20
N ASN A 159 0.92 -6.24 -3.30
CA ASN A 159 -0.21 -5.31 -3.16
C ASN A 159 -0.30 -4.68 -1.77
N TYR A 160 -0.03 -5.45 -0.71
CA TYR A 160 -0.01 -4.93 0.65
C TYR A 160 1.16 -3.96 0.88
N LEU A 161 2.35 -4.28 0.38
CA LEU A 161 3.50 -3.39 0.54
C LEU A 161 3.31 -2.07 -0.22
N GLN A 162 2.58 -2.06 -1.34
CA GLN A 162 2.20 -0.82 -2.04
C GLN A 162 1.28 0.10 -1.22
N SER A 163 0.54 -0.40 -0.23
CA SER A 163 -0.30 0.46 0.63
C SER A 163 0.46 1.09 1.80
N LEU A 164 1.74 0.76 1.96
CA LEU A 164 2.62 1.36 2.98
C LEU A 164 3.34 2.59 2.39
N ASN A 165 4.06 3.34 3.23
CA ASN A 165 4.83 4.50 2.77
C ASN A 165 6.13 4.08 2.05
N TRP A 166 6.00 3.55 0.83
CA TRP A 166 7.15 3.13 0.02
C TRP A 166 7.90 4.30 -0.62
N LYS A 167 7.30 5.49 -0.71
CA LYS A 167 7.92 6.68 -1.32
C LYS A 167 9.23 7.07 -0.64
N GLU A 168 9.31 6.88 0.68
CA GLU A 168 10.47 7.23 1.50
C GLU A 168 11.38 6.02 1.80
N ASP A 169 11.00 4.80 1.39
CA ASP A 169 11.73 3.57 1.69
C ASP A 169 12.14 2.80 0.42
N VAL A 170 13.39 3.02 0.00
CA VAL A 170 14.00 2.35 -1.15
C VAL A 170 14.07 0.83 -0.98
N ASN A 171 14.21 0.32 0.25
CA ASN A 171 14.21 -1.13 0.49
C ASN A 171 12.81 -1.70 0.32
N LEU A 172 11.76 -0.97 0.71
CA LEU A 172 10.38 -1.38 0.48
C LEU A 172 10.05 -1.40 -1.01
N MET A 173 10.47 -0.39 -1.78
CA MET A 173 10.32 -0.39 -3.25
C MET A 173 10.94 -1.63 -3.90
N ARG A 174 12.19 -1.96 -3.56
CA ARG A 174 12.88 -3.17 -4.07
C ARG A 174 12.14 -4.45 -3.68
N GLN A 175 11.54 -4.50 -2.50
CA GLN A 175 10.75 -5.65 -2.06
C GLN A 175 9.45 -5.79 -2.85
N ILE A 176 8.74 -4.69 -3.11
CA ILE A 176 7.53 -4.68 -3.96
C ILE A 176 7.87 -5.24 -5.35
N GLU A 177 8.92 -4.71 -5.98
CA GLU A 177 9.42 -5.18 -7.28
C GLU A 177 9.72 -6.68 -7.24
N ALA A 178 10.52 -7.13 -6.26
CA ALA A 178 10.90 -8.52 -6.11
C ALA A 178 9.69 -9.45 -5.93
N PHE A 179 8.67 -9.03 -5.18
CA PHE A 179 7.45 -9.83 -5.00
C PHE A 179 6.62 -9.91 -6.27
N TYR A 180 6.44 -8.84 -7.02
CA TYR A 180 5.73 -8.92 -8.30
C TYR A 180 6.48 -9.74 -9.35
N MET A 181 7.80 -9.62 -9.41
CA MET A 181 8.63 -10.46 -10.27
C MET A 181 8.50 -11.94 -9.91
N LYS A 182 8.55 -12.29 -8.61
CA LYS A 182 8.33 -13.67 -8.14
C LYS A 182 6.90 -14.17 -8.41
N ALA A 183 5.91 -13.29 -8.40
CA ALA A 183 4.52 -13.60 -8.73
C ALA A 183 4.29 -13.78 -10.24
N ASP A 184 5.21 -13.32 -11.08
CA ASP A 184 5.01 -13.11 -12.52
C ASP A 184 3.84 -12.17 -12.82
N ALA A 185 3.60 -11.20 -11.93
CA ALA A 185 2.51 -10.24 -12.02
C ALA A 185 2.96 -8.96 -12.76
N LEU A 186 3.26 -9.10 -14.04
CA LEU A 186 3.86 -8.03 -14.88
C LEU A 186 3.00 -6.77 -14.99
N GLU A 187 1.68 -6.91 -15.00
CA GLU A 187 0.76 -5.77 -15.05
C GLU A 187 0.79 -4.96 -13.74
N SER A 188 0.77 -5.64 -12.59
CA SER A 188 0.90 -4.98 -11.28
C SER A 188 2.28 -4.32 -11.10
N LEU A 189 3.33 -4.94 -11.63
CA LEU A 189 4.67 -4.35 -11.63
C LEU A 189 4.75 -3.10 -12.51
N SER A 190 4.14 -3.13 -13.71
CA SER A 190 4.06 -1.96 -14.58
C SER A 190 3.32 -0.81 -13.92
N ALA A 191 2.17 -1.09 -13.29
CA ALA A 191 1.40 -0.08 -12.56
C ALA A 191 2.20 0.53 -11.39
N PHE A 192 2.99 -0.29 -10.69
CA PHE A 192 3.88 0.20 -9.64
C PHE A 192 4.96 1.14 -10.19
N TYR A 193 5.63 0.76 -11.28
CA TYR A 193 6.62 1.64 -11.93
C TYR A 193 6.01 2.96 -12.45
N ALA A 194 4.80 2.92 -13.00
CA ALA A 194 4.08 4.13 -13.39
C ALA A 194 3.76 5.03 -12.18
N SER A 195 3.41 4.43 -11.04
CA SER A 195 3.19 5.18 -9.79
C SER A 195 4.49 5.81 -9.27
N CYS A 196 5.61 5.09 -9.36
CA CYS A 196 6.94 5.67 -9.06
C CYS A 196 7.25 6.85 -9.99
N ALA A 197 6.97 6.72 -11.29
CA ALA A 197 7.22 7.80 -12.25
C ALA A 197 6.40 9.06 -11.96
N GLN A 198 5.12 8.90 -11.59
CA GLN A 198 4.26 10.01 -11.18
C GLN A 198 4.81 10.72 -9.94
N VAL A 199 5.27 9.97 -8.93
CA VAL A 199 5.90 10.55 -7.74
C VAL A 199 7.15 11.36 -8.10
N GLU A 200 8.02 10.84 -8.96
CA GLU A 200 9.23 11.56 -9.42
C GLU A 200 8.86 12.89 -10.12
N ILE A 201 7.77 12.93 -10.89
CA ILE A 201 7.32 14.13 -11.61
C ILE A 201 6.57 15.11 -10.70
N ASP A 202 5.62 14.62 -9.90
CA ASP A 202 4.71 15.45 -9.11
C ASP A 202 5.38 15.99 -7.85
N ASP A 203 6.13 15.14 -7.14
CA ASP A 203 6.74 15.50 -5.86
C ASP A 203 8.14 16.11 -6.09
N TYR A 204 8.92 15.58 -7.04
CA TYR A 204 10.34 15.97 -7.23
C TYR A 204 10.64 16.74 -8.52
N ARG A 205 9.69 16.84 -9.47
CA ARG A 205 9.87 17.46 -10.80
C ARG A 205 11.05 16.87 -11.58
N ASP A 206 11.41 15.63 -11.29
CA ASP A 206 12.50 14.88 -11.93
C ASP A 206 11.95 14.07 -13.10
N TYR A 207 11.77 14.75 -14.23
CA TYR A 207 11.23 14.16 -15.45
C TYR A 207 12.16 13.08 -16.04
N GLU A 208 13.46 13.18 -15.82
CA GLU A 208 14.45 12.20 -16.25
C GLU A 208 14.30 10.87 -15.51
N LYS A 209 14.14 10.89 -14.18
CA LYS A 209 13.81 9.68 -13.40
C LYS A 209 12.41 9.17 -13.71
N GLY A 210 11.43 10.07 -13.83
CA GLY A 210 10.07 9.72 -14.26
C GLY A 210 10.07 8.96 -15.58
N LEU A 211 10.82 9.46 -16.58
CA LEU A 211 11.00 8.80 -17.87
C LEU A 211 11.62 7.41 -17.75
N ALA A 212 12.64 7.24 -16.91
CA ALA A 212 13.26 5.94 -16.66
C ALA A 212 12.26 4.95 -16.04
N ALA A 213 11.48 5.38 -15.05
CA ALA A 213 10.45 4.56 -14.42
C ALA A 213 9.30 4.20 -15.37
N TYR A 214 8.80 5.14 -16.19
CA TYR A 214 7.82 4.82 -17.23
C TYR A 214 8.37 3.85 -18.28
N SER A 215 9.66 3.96 -18.63
CA SER A 215 10.30 3.02 -19.56
C SER A 215 10.34 1.60 -18.97
N GLU A 216 10.56 1.46 -17.67
CA GLU A 216 10.45 0.18 -16.96
C GLU A 216 9.02 -0.34 -16.90
N ALA A 217 8.03 0.55 -16.71
CA ALA A 217 6.62 0.20 -16.79
C ALA A 217 6.25 -0.36 -18.18
N LEU A 218 6.71 0.29 -19.24
CA LEU A 218 6.51 -0.15 -20.63
C LEU A 218 7.19 -1.51 -20.86
N ARG A 219 8.43 -1.69 -20.40
CA ARG A 219 9.16 -2.96 -20.52
C ARG A 219 8.40 -4.12 -19.90
N CYS A 220 7.74 -3.90 -18.76
CA CYS A 220 6.93 -4.92 -18.10
C CYS A 220 5.70 -5.34 -18.93
N ILE A 221 4.99 -4.37 -19.53
CA ILE A 221 3.82 -4.64 -20.39
C ILE A 221 4.24 -5.32 -21.69
N SER A 222 5.30 -4.84 -22.35
CA SER A 222 5.82 -5.50 -23.56
C SER A 222 6.18 -6.95 -23.28
N LYS A 223 6.88 -7.22 -22.18
CA LYS A 223 7.20 -8.60 -21.75
C LYS A 223 5.95 -9.45 -21.49
N LYS A 224 4.85 -8.87 -20.98
CA LYS A 224 3.58 -9.58 -20.80
C LYS A 224 2.97 -9.93 -22.15
N LEU A 225 2.87 -8.95 -23.04
CA LEU A 225 2.32 -9.14 -24.39
C LEU A 225 3.11 -10.18 -25.19
N ASP A 226 4.44 -10.18 -25.08
CA ASP A 226 5.30 -11.19 -25.73
C ASP A 226 4.98 -12.61 -25.24
N LYS A 227 4.69 -12.78 -23.94
CA LYS A 227 4.29 -14.08 -23.37
C LYS A 227 2.89 -14.51 -23.82
N GLU A 228 2.00 -13.56 -24.05
CA GLU A 228 0.59 -13.79 -24.40
C GLU A 228 0.34 -13.70 -25.90
N ASN A 229 1.40 -13.62 -26.73
CA ASN A 229 1.33 -13.43 -28.18
C ASN A 229 0.46 -12.24 -28.62
N GLY A 230 0.42 -11.17 -27.81
CA GLY A 230 -0.33 -9.95 -28.11
C GLY A 230 -1.85 -10.07 -28.04
N LEU A 231 -2.38 -11.12 -27.39
CA LEU A 231 -3.83 -11.38 -27.35
C LEU A 231 -4.61 -10.52 -26.33
N ASP A 232 -3.93 -9.91 -25.36
CA ASP A 232 -4.56 -9.07 -24.33
C ASP A 232 -4.71 -7.62 -24.82
N GLY A 233 -5.85 -7.31 -25.44
CA GLY A 233 -6.16 -5.97 -25.95
C GLY A 233 -6.00 -4.86 -24.91
N ARG A 234 -6.37 -5.11 -23.65
CA ARG A 234 -6.21 -4.13 -22.56
C ARG A 234 -4.74 -3.79 -22.30
N SER A 235 -3.85 -4.79 -22.41
CA SER A 235 -2.41 -4.56 -22.27
C SER A 235 -1.81 -3.88 -23.50
N VAL A 236 -2.40 -4.07 -24.69
CA VAL A 236 -2.02 -3.32 -25.90
C VAL A 236 -2.37 -1.83 -25.73
N ASP A 237 -3.60 -1.52 -25.31
CA ASP A 237 -4.03 -0.14 -25.05
C ASP A 237 -3.10 0.52 -24.01
N LYS A 238 -2.81 -0.18 -22.90
CA LYS A 238 -1.89 0.31 -21.87
C LYS A 238 -0.48 0.54 -22.39
N MET A 239 0.00 -0.30 -23.31
CA MET A 239 1.31 -0.13 -23.95
C MET A 239 1.34 1.14 -24.80
N GLU A 240 0.27 1.44 -25.53
CA GLU A 240 0.16 2.65 -26.34
C GLU A 240 0.10 3.91 -25.48
N GLU A 241 -0.72 3.92 -24.41
CA GLU A 241 -0.77 5.01 -23.42
C GLU A 241 0.61 5.30 -22.82
N LEU A 242 1.36 4.25 -22.42
CA LEU A 242 2.70 4.40 -21.87
C LEU A 242 3.70 4.95 -22.90
N LYS A 243 3.61 4.52 -24.17
CA LYS A 243 4.46 5.03 -25.25
C LYS A 243 4.20 6.51 -25.51
N GLU A 244 2.94 6.91 -25.53
CA GLU A 244 2.55 8.31 -25.71
C GLU A 244 3.04 9.18 -24.54
N THR A 245 2.86 8.71 -23.30
CA THR A 245 3.35 9.39 -22.09
C THR A 245 4.87 9.58 -22.15
N ILE A 246 5.61 8.53 -22.52
CA ILE A 246 7.07 8.55 -22.68
C ILE A 246 7.51 9.54 -23.75
N ASP A 247 6.80 9.60 -24.89
CA ASP A 247 7.11 10.53 -25.97
C ASP A 247 6.90 11.99 -25.53
N LYS A 248 5.75 12.28 -24.92
CA LYS A 248 5.40 13.57 -24.33
C LYS A 248 6.48 14.05 -23.34
N ILE A 249 6.91 13.20 -22.42
CA ILE A 249 7.99 13.52 -21.45
C ILE A 249 9.34 13.75 -22.15
N LYS A 250 9.70 12.90 -23.14
CA LYS A 250 10.95 13.08 -23.91
C LYS A 250 10.98 14.41 -24.65
N ARG A 251 9.85 14.81 -25.27
CA ARG A 251 9.73 16.09 -25.97
C ARG A 251 9.89 17.26 -25.00
N PHE A 252 9.33 17.17 -23.80
CA PHE A 252 9.51 18.19 -22.77
C PHE A 252 10.98 18.33 -22.32
N ILE A 253 11.65 17.21 -22.00
CA ILE A 253 13.07 17.21 -21.61
C ILE A 253 13.94 17.79 -22.73
N ALA A 254 13.72 17.36 -23.97
CA ALA A 254 14.46 17.87 -25.13
C ALA A 254 14.22 19.38 -25.34
N ALA A 255 12.98 19.86 -25.19
CA ALA A 255 12.68 21.29 -25.29
C ALA A 255 13.42 22.10 -24.22
N LYS A 256 13.50 21.61 -22.97
CA LYS A 256 14.27 22.26 -21.88
C LYS A 256 15.76 22.36 -22.20
N GLN A 257 16.35 21.32 -22.78
CA GLN A 257 17.77 21.30 -23.13
C GLN A 257 18.13 22.31 -24.23
N ILE A 258 17.21 22.54 -25.19
CA ILE A 258 17.41 23.50 -26.29
C ILE A 258 17.42 24.95 -25.78
N TYR A 259 16.81 25.24 -24.63
CA TYR A 259 16.73 26.62 -24.10
C TYR A 259 18.11 27.29 -23.98
N GLU A 260 19.18 26.53 -23.72
CA GLU A 260 20.54 27.08 -23.62
C GLU A 260 21.10 27.55 -24.97
N THR A 261 20.70 26.91 -26.08
CA THR A 261 21.23 27.18 -27.42
C THR A 261 20.30 28.02 -28.27
N ASP A 262 19.00 27.77 -28.19
CA ASP A 262 17.96 28.50 -28.92
C ASP A 262 16.70 28.67 -28.05
N PRO A 263 16.62 29.78 -27.27
CA PRO A 263 15.43 30.10 -26.51
C PRO A 263 14.16 30.26 -27.37
N GLY A 264 14.30 30.69 -28.63
CA GLY A 264 13.17 30.90 -29.54
C GLY A 264 12.53 29.58 -29.95
N GLU A 265 13.34 28.61 -30.38
CA GLU A 265 12.89 27.26 -30.70
C GLU A 265 12.29 26.57 -29.47
N CYS A 266 12.91 26.73 -28.29
CA CYS A 266 12.36 26.23 -27.04
C CYS A 266 10.94 26.76 -26.78
N MET A 267 10.73 28.08 -26.90
CA MET A 267 9.41 28.68 -26.69
C MET A 267 8.37 28.19 -27.70
N GLN A 268 8.74 28.01 -28.96
CA GLN A 268 7.84 27.48 -29.98
C GLN A 268 7.41 26.04 -29.64
N LYS A 269 8.35 25.19 -29.23
CA LYS A 269 8.06 23.81 -28.82
C LYS A 269 7.18 23.75 -27.58
N LEU A 270 7.50 24.53 -26.54
CA LEU A 270 6.70 24.54 -25.31
C LEU A 270 5.28 25.08 -25.54
N GLN A 271 5.10 26.08 -26.41
CA GLN A 271 3.77 26.58 -26.77
C GLN A 271 2.95 25.53 -27.51
N ALA A 272 3.55 24.85 -28.50
CA ALA A 272 2.88 23.75 -29.20
C ALA A 272 2.46 22.63 -28.22
N MET A 273 3.32 22.28 -27.26
CA MET A 273 2.98 21.28 -26.24
C MET A 273 1.80 21.67 -25.37
N VAL A 274 1.66 22.96 -24.99
CA VAL A 274 0.51 23.43 -24.18
C VAL A 274 -0.83 23.30 -24.92
N GLU A 275 -0.80 23.39 -26.24
CA GLU A 275 -1.98 23.26 -27.11
C GLU A 275 -2.36 21.80 -27.41
N GLU A 276 -1.47 20.84 -27.14
CA GLU A 276 -1.75 19.42 -27.33
C GLU A 276 -2.78 18.90 -26.32
N PRO A 277 -3.73 18.04 -26.76
CA PRO A 277 -4.68 17.41 -25.86
C PRO A 277 -3.99 16.47 -24.87
N ASP A 278 -4.53 16.43 -23.65
CA ASP A 278 -4.12 15.50 -22.59
C ASP A 278 -2.62 15.59 -22.26
N MET A 279 -2.03 16.78 -22.46
CA MET A 279 -0.64 17.04 -22.11
C MET A 279 -0.46 17.05 -20.59
N ASP A 280 -1.45 17.55 -19.84
CA ASP A 280 -1.45 17.58 -18.37
C ASP A 280 -1.42 16.20 -17.72
N GLU A 281 -1.78 15.13 -18.43
CA GLU A 281 -1.68 13.76 -17.92
C GLU A 281 -0.23 13.23 -17.88
N SER A 282 0.66 13.77 -18.73
CA SER A 282 2.05 13.29 -18.86
C SER A 282 3.09 14.30 -18.37
N VAL A 283 2.85 15.59 -18.56
CA VAL A 283 3.73 16.68 -18.11
C VAL A 283 2.87 17.75 -17.46
N ARG A 284 3.28 18.19 -16.27
CA ARG A 284 2.52 19.20 -15.53
C ARG A 284 2.56 20.52 -16.29
N LEU A 285 1.38 21.01 -16.68
CA LEU A 285 1.27 22.27 -17.42
C LEU A 285 1.86 23.45 -16.66
N GLY A 286 1.78 23.44 -15.32
CA GLY A 286 2.42 24.46 -14.49
C GLY A 286 3.94 24.51 -14.68
N ASP A 287 4.60 23.36 -14.87
CA ASP A 287 6.04 23.32 -15.16
C ASP A 287 6.34 23.91 -16.54
N ILE A 288 5.54 23.60 -17.57
CA ILE A 288 5.69 24.20 -18.91
C ILE A 288 5.48 25.72 -18.86
N HIS A 289 4.36 26.15 -18.26
CA HIS A 289 4.02 27.57 -18.13
C HIS A 289 5.04 28.34 -17.30
N SER A 290 5.62 27.72 -16.25
CA SER A 290 6.66 28.36 -15.44
C SER A 290 7.87 28.76 -16.31
N ILE A 291 8.30 27.89 -17.23
CA ILE A 291 9.43 28.17 -18.13
C ILE A 291 9.07 29.31 -19.10
N ILE A 292 7.87 29.29 -19.67
CA ILE A 292 7.41 30.34 -20.60
C ILE A 292 7.31 31.69 -19.87
N ILE A 293 6.76 31.72 -18.64
CA ILE A 293 6.65 32.94 -17.84
C ILE A 293 8.03 33.48 -17.49
N LEU A 294 8.94 32.62 -17.00
CA LEU A 294 10.32 33.02 -16.68
C LEU A 294 11.06 33.57 -17.91
N HIS A 295 10.85 33.00 -19.09
CA HIS A 295 11.39 33.54 -20.33
C HIS A 295 10.87 34.96 -20.63
N ASN A 296 9.59 35.22 -20.43
CA ASN A 296 9.01 36.55 -20.66
C ASN A 296 9.49 37.56 -19.61
N VAL A 297 9.63 37.17 -18.35
CA VAL A 297 10.22 37.99 -17.28
C VAL A 297 11.66 38.39 -17.62
N LYS A 298 12.49 37.43 -18.06
CA LYS A 298 13.87 37.69 -18.50
C LYS A 298 13.97 38.70 -19.66
N ARG A 299 12.90 38.88 -20.43
CA ARG A 299 12.84 39.83 -21.55
C ARG A 299 12.04 41.09 -21.22
N ALA A 300 11.76 41.34 -19.94
CA ALA A 300 10.93 42.44 -19.45
C ALA A 300 9.51 42.48 -20.06
N ASN A 301 9.00 41.35 -20.58
CA ASN A 301 7.66 41.23 -21.16
C ASN A 301 6.62 40.89 -20.08
N PHE A 302 6.55 41.71 -19.02
CA PHE A 302 5.71 41.43 -17.84
C PHE A 302 4.21 41.33 -18.14
N LYS A 303 3.69 42.12 -19.08
CA LYS A 303 2.28 42.04 -19.53
C LYS A 303 1.95 40.66 -20.11
N LYS A 304 2.86 40.09 -20.90
CA LYS A 304 2.68 38.75 -21.49
C LYS A 304 2.80 37.67 -20.41
N ALA A 305 3.76 37.81 -19.49
CA ALA A 305 3.89 36.92 -18.34
C ALA A 305 2.60 36.89 -17.50
N TRP A 306 2.03 38.05 -17.17
CA TRP A 306 0.76 38.16 -16.43
C TRP A 306 -0.42 37.53 -17.17
N SER A 307 -0.55 37.78 -18.48
CA SER A 307 -1.62 37.17 -19.28
C SER A 307 -1.58 35.64 -19.25
N ILE A 308 -0.39 35.04 -19.23
CA ILE A 308 -0.25 33.58 -19.11
C ILE A 308 -0.68 33.10 -17.72
N ILE A 309 -0.35 33.84 -16.65
CA ILE A 309 -0.81 33.52 -15.28
C ILE A 309 -2.34 33.54 -15.23
N GLU A 310 -2.99 34.57 -15.78
CA GLU A 310 -4.45 34.65 -15.84
C GLU A 310 -5.07 33.49 -16.64
N GLN A 311 -4.43 33.09 -17.76
CA GLN A 311 -4.88 31.93 -18.53
C GLN A 311 -4.79 30.63 -17.71
N CYS A 312 -3.71 30.45 -16.94
CA CYS A 312 -3.55 29.30 -16.05
C CYS A 312 -4.61 29.26 -14.95
N GLU A 313 -4.96 30.42 -14.38
CA GLU A 313 -5.97 30.51 -13.32
C GLU A 313 -7.39 30.27 -13.83
N ASN A 314 -7.67 30.65 -15.08
CA ASN A 314 -8.99 30.51 -15.70
C ASN A 314 -9.19 29.15 -16.41
N ARG A 315 -8.14 28.35 -16.56
CA ARG A 315 -8.21 26.99 -17.13
C ARG A 315 -9.00 26.04 -16.23
N ARG A 316 -9.53 24.97 -16.81
CA ARG A 316 -10.12 23.82 -16.11
C ARG A 316 -9.36 22.56 -16.53
N PRO A 317 -8.68 21.85 -15.59
CA PRO A 317 -8.48 22.20 -14.17
C PRO A 317 -7.65 23.49 -13.98
N LYS A 318 -7.82 24.16 -12.83
CA LYS A 318 -7.07 25.39 -12.49
C LYS A 318 -5.60 25.03 -12.27
N VAL A 319 -4.69 25.77 -12.89
CA VAL A 319 -3.25 25.67 -12.63
C VAL A 319 -2.83 26.85 -11.77
N ASP A 320 -2.56 26.59 -10.49
CA ASP A 320 -2.14 27.62 -9.55
C ASP A 320 -0.63 27.89 -9.66
N MET A 321 -0.26 28.95 -10.38
CA MET A 321 1.14 29.32 -10.62
C MET A 321 1.94 29.64 -9.34
N ARG A 322 1.27 29.86 -8.19
CA ARG A 322 1.93 30.03 -6.88
C ARG A 322 2.68 28.77 -6.43
N GLN A 323 2.30 27.60 -6.94
CA GLN A 323 2.99 26.34 -6.65
C GLN A 323 4.24 26.14 -7.54
N TYR A 324 4.36 26.88 -8.64
CA TYR A 324 5.37 26.65 -9.66
C TYR A 324 6.43 27.75 -9.74
N LEU A 325 6.11 28.97 -9.31
CA LEU A 325 6.98 30.14 -9.36
C LEU A 325 7.25 30.69 -7.96
N SER A 326 8.44 31.28 -7.76
CA SER A 326 8.78 31.91 -6.50
C SER A 326 7.96 33.18 -6.26
N ARG A 327 7.74 33.50 -4.98
CA ARG A 327 7.04 34.72 -4.56
C ARG A 327 7.64 35.98 -5.16
N GLN A 328 8.96 36.05 -5.25
CA GLN A 328 9.69 37.20 -5.79
C GLN A 328 9.33 37.46 -7.26
N ILE A 329 9.32 36.42 -8.09
CA ILE A 329 8.98 36.52 -9.52
C ILE A 329 7.53 36.95 -9.70
N LEU A 330 6.60 36.35 -8.94
CA LEU A 330 5.18 36.69 -9.02
C LEU A 330 4.92 38.14 -8.58
N ASP A 331 5.56 38.60 -7.51
CA ASP A 331 5.44 39.97 -7.03
C ASP A 331 6.01 40.97 -8.05
N GLN A 332 7.17 40.66 -8.65
CA GLN A 332 7.77 41.48 -9.70
C GLN A 332 6.82 41.63 -10.89
N ILE A 333 6.22 40.54 -11.38
CA ILE A 333 5.26 40.60 -12.48
C ILE A 333 4.06 41.48 -12.10
N CYS A 334 3.54 41.33 -10.87
CA CYS A 334 2.38 42.11 -10.42
C CYS A 334 2.70 43.61 -10.35
N ASP A 335 3.84 43.97 -9.76
CA ASP A 335 4.27 45.35 -9.58
C ASP A 335 4.50 46.06 -10.92
N GLU A 336 5.19 45.40 -11.86
CA GLU A 336 5.47 45.94 -13.20
C GLU A 336 4.22 46.10 -14.09
N VAL A 337 3.20 45.25 -13.88
CA VAL A 337 1.92 45.36 -14.60
C VAL A 337 0.95 46.31 -13.89
N GLY A 338 1.20 46.64 -12.61
CA GLY A 338 0.34 47.51 -11.81
C GLY A 338 -0.92 46.80 -11.26
N VAL A 339 -0.84 45.49 -11.02
CA VAL A 339 -1.94 44.67 -10.48
C VAL A 339 -1.70 44.28 -9.02
N LEU A 340 -2.75 43.86 -8.32
CA LEU A 340 -2.63 43.41 -6.93
C LEU A 340 -1.81 42.12 -6.84
N ARG A 341 -0.80 42.12 -5.96
CA ARG A 341 0.03 40.94 -5.70
C ARG A 341 -0.82 39.75 -5.22
N ILE A 342 -0.68 38.63 -5.92
CA ILE A 342 -1.39 37.37 -5.64
C ILE A 342 -0.75 36.54 -4.51
N THR A 343 0.40 36.97 -3.99
CA THR A 343 1.18 36.26 -2.96
C THR A 343 0.98 36.81 -1.55
N ARG A 344 0.21 37.91 -1.38
CA ARG A 344 -0.07 38.44 -0.04
C ARG A 344 -0.89 37.41 0.74
N PRO A 345 -0.48 37.06 1.98
CA PRO A 345 -1.32 36.23 2.82
C PRO A 345 -2.63 36.97 3.10
N MET A 346 -3.77 36.30 2.92
CA MET A 346 -4.98 36.73 3.63
C MET A 346 -4.63 36.71 5.11
N SER A 347 -4.91 37.80 5.82
CA SER A 347 -4.56 38.00 7.22
C SER A 347 -4.93 36.79 8.10
N VAL A 348 -3.88 36.11 8.58
CA VAL A 348 -3.71 35.28 9.79
C VAL A 348 -4.93 34.47 10.27
N GLU A 349 -4.88 33.16 10.08
CA GLU A 349 -4.95 32.19 11.19
C GLU A 349 -4.32 30.86 10.76
N GLU A 350 -3.58 30.27 11.69
CA GLU A 350 -2.91 28.95 11.70
C GLU A 350 -1.48 28.86 11.16
N ASP A 351 -0.59 28.85 12.16
CA ASP A 351 0.80 28.45 12.22
C ASP A 351 1.04 27.08 11.54
N PHE A 352 1.71 27.10 10.39
CA PHE A 352 2.47 25.96 9.89
C PHE A 352 3.87 26.46 9.54
N GLY A 353 4.85 25.89 10.23
CA GLY A 353 6.25 26.29 10.20
C GLY A 353 6.83 26.37 8.79
N ASP A 354 7.69 27.38 8.63
CA ASP A 354 8.55 27.57 7.47
C ASP A 354 9.37 26.31 7.18
N GLU A 355 8.95 25.55 6.16
CA GLU A 355 9.87 24.76 5.35
C GLU A 355 9.93 25.37 3.95
N GLU A 356 11.03 26.07 3.73
CA GLU A 356 11.43 26.76 2.52
C GLU A 356 11.68 25.77 1.37
N ASN A 357 10.61 25.17 0.81
CA ASN A 357 10.68 24.35 -0.40
C ASN A 357 10.50 25.23 -1.65
N GLY A 358 11.33 26.27 -1.76
CA GLY A 358 11.61 26.90 -3.04
C GLY A 358 12.37 25.89 -3.88
N VAL A 359 11.77 25.45 -5.00
CA VAL A 359 12.43 24.54 -5.94
C VAL A 359 13.68 25.22 -6.46
N ASP A 360 14.82 24.82 -5.90
CA ASP A 360 16.15 25.28 -6.25
C ASP A 360 16.47 24.69 -7.62
N TYR A 361 16.21 25.46 -8.69
CA TYR A 361 16.73 25.15 -10.01
C TYR A 361 18.22 24.88 -9.86
N SER A 362 18.68 23.72 -10.36
CA SER A 362 20.04 23.22 -10.14
C SER A 362 21.07 24.36 -10.16
N HIS A 363 22.07 24.33 -9.26
CA HIS A 363 23.08 25.37 -9.12
C HIS A 363 23.76 25.82 -10.44
N ALA A 364 23.67 25.03 -11.52
CA ALA A 364 24.08 25.40 -12.87
C ALA A 364 23.21 26.51 -13.50
N MET A 365 21.91 26.55 -13.21
CA MET A 365 20.95 27.51 -13.75
C MET A 365 20.99 28.85 -12.99
N GLN A 366 21.12 28.84 -11.65
CA GLN A 366 21.24 30.08 -10.85
C GLN A 366 22.55 30.84 -11.07
N ARG A 367 23.69 30.15 -11.15
CA ARG A 367 24.99 30.80 -11.38
C ARG A 367 25.14 31.41 -12.78
N ARG A 368 24.28 31.05 -13.73
CA ARG A 368 24.30 31.57 -15.10
C ARG A 368 23.26 32.64 -15.36
N ILE A 369 22.26 32.77 -14.49
CA ILE A 369 21.29 33.88 -14.52
C ILE A 369 21.94 35.14 -13.94
N ASN A 370 22.63 35.04 -12.81
CA ASN A 370 23.26 36.19 -12.15
C ASN A 370 24.57 36.68 -12.80
N LYS A 371 25.07 35.98 -13.83
CA LYS A 371 26.34 36.33 -14.50
C LYS A 371 26.16 37.24 -15.72
N VAL A 372 24.93 37.45 -16.17
CA VAL A 372 24.63 38.39 -17.27
C VAL A 372 24.49 39.83 -16.75
N ASP A 373 24.27 40.02 -15.45
CA ASP A 373 24.12 41.35 -14.82
C ASP A 373 25.45 42.08 -14.51
N MET A 374 26.61 41.54 -14.92
CA MET A 374 27.93 42.10 -14.58
C MET A 374 28.78 42.48 -15.79
N ASP A 375 28.32 42.22 -17.03
CA ASP A 375 29.11 42.46 -18.24
C ASP A 375 28.59 43.65 -19.10
N ASP A 376 27.60 44.41 -18.62
CA ASP A 376 27.06 45.63 -19.27
C ASP A 376 27.33 46.92 -18.47
N GLU A 377 28.32 46.93 -17.59
CA GLU A 377 28.92 48.14 -17.02
C GLU A 377 30.45 48.11 -17.21
N ASP A 378 30.92 48.40 -18.43
CA ASP A 378 32.14 49.18 -18.72
C ASP A 378 32.24 49.57 -20.21
#